data_AF-H0XSK3-F1
#
_entry.id   AF-H0XSK3-F1
#
_cell.length_a   1.000
_cell.length_b   1.000
_cell.length_c   1.000
_cell.angle_alpha   90.00
_cell.angle_beta   90.00
_cell.angle_gamma   90.00
#
_symmetry.space_group_name_H-M   'P 1'
#
loop_
_entity.id
_entity.type
_entity.pdbx_description
1 polymer ?
#
loop_
_entity_poly.entity_id
_entity_poly.type
_entity_poly.pdbx_seq_one_letter_code
_entity_poly.pdbx_strand_id
1 'polypeptide(L)'
;MRPLLGLLLVFAGCTFALYLLSTQLPRGRRLGSTEETGDRSLWFPSDLAELRELSEVLREYRKEHQAYVFLLFCSAYLYKQGFAIPGSSFLNVLAGALFGPWLGLLLCCVLTSVGATCCYLLSSIFGKQLVVSYFPDKVALLQRKVEENKNSLFFFLLFLRLFPMTPNWFLNLSAPILNIPMVQFFFSVLIG
;
A
#
# COMPACT_ATOMS: atom_id res chain seq x y z
N MET A 1 -5.79 -11.23 22.57
CA MET A 1 -5.07 -9.94 22.67
C MET A 1 -3.64 -9.97 22.10
N ARG A 2 -2.90 -11.09 22.18
CA ARG A 2 -1.56 -11.26 21.57
C ARG A 2 -1.44 -10.91 20.06
N PRO A 3 -2.39 -11.27 19.17
CA PRO A 3 -2.27 -10.94 17.74
C PRO A 3 -2.43 -9.43 17.46
N LEU A 4 -3.29 -8.74 18.21
CA LEU A 4 -3.48 -7.30 18.05
C LEU A 4 -2.22 -6.50 18.44
N LEU A 5 -1.52 -6.96 19.47
CA LEU A 5 -0.26 -6.38 19.91
C LEU A 5 0.84 -6.56 18.86
N GLY A 6 0.91 -7.73 18.22
CA GLY A 6 1.84 -8.00 17.12
C GLY A 6 1.58 -7.12 15.90
N LEU A 7 0.32 -6.92 15.53
CA LEU A 7 -0.06 -5.98 14.46
C LEU A 7 0.37 -4.55 14.79
N LEU A 8 0.13 -4.10 16.03
CA LEU A 8 0.54 -2.77 16.50
C LEU A 8 2.06 -2.61 16.53
N LEU A 9 2.81 -3.66 16.86
CA LEU A 9 4.28 -3.65 16.83
C LEU A 9 4.83 -3.60 15.40
N VAL A 10 4.23 -4.34 14.46
CA VAL A 10 4.60 -4.26 13.04
C VAL A 10 4.26 -2.89 12.47
N PHE A 11 3.07 -2.36 12.80
CA PHE A 11 2.70 -0.99 12.45
C PHE A 11 3.70 0.01 12.99
N ALA A 12 3.95 0.01 14.30
CA ALA A 12 4.90 0.90 14.95
C ALA A 12 6.32 0.76 14.39
N GLY A 13 6.77 -0.47 14.09
CA GLY A 13 8.07 -0.74 13.48
C GLY A 13 8.18 -0.20 12.05
N CYS A 14 7.14 -0.37 11.24
CA CYS A 14 7.08 0.19 9.89
C CYS A 14 6.97 1.72 9.93
N THR A 15 6.16 2.29 10.82
CA THR A 15 6.06 3.75 11.03
C THR A 15 7.39 4.31 11.51
N PHE A 16 8.08 3.63 12.42
CA PHE A 16 9.40 4.02 12.93
C PHE A 16 10.47 3.90 11.84
N ALA A 17 10.43 2.86 11.01
CA ALA A 17 11.33 2.73 9.86
C ALA A 17 11.08 3.83 8.83
N LEU A 18 9.82 4.18 8.55
CA LEU A 18 9.45 5.31 7.69
C LEU A 18 9.88 6.65 8.29
N TYR A 19 9.73 6.81 9.60
CA TYR A 19 10.16 7.99 10.34
C TYR A 19 11.69 8.12 10.36
N LEU A 20 12.42 7.02 10.56
CA LEU A 20 13.88 6.97 10.46
C LEU A 20 14.35 7.25 9.04
N LEU A 21 13.67 6.70 8.03
CA LEU A 21 13.98 7.00 6.64
C LEU A 21 13.80 8.51 6.40
N SER A 22 12.65 9.06 6.78
CA SER A 22 12.28 10.48 6.68
C SER A 22 13.25 11.41 7.43
N THR A 23 13.74 11.03 8.59
CA THR A 23 14.66 11.84 9.40
C THR A 23 16.13 11.70 8.99
N GLN A 24 16.51 10.59 8.33
CA GLN A 24 17.83 10.38 7.72
C GLN A 24 17.97 11.04 6.33
N LEU A 25 17.05 11.94 5.96
CA LEU A 25 17.16 12.74 4.75
C LEU A 25 18.51 13.47 4.78
N PRO A 26 19.45 13.18 3.86
CA PRO A 26 20.64 14.00 3.74
C PRO A 26 20.14 15.42 3.46
N ARG A 27 20.49 16.38 4.33
CA ARG A 27 20.14 17.79 4.17
C ARG A 27 20.73 18.29 2.84
N GLY A 28 19.96 18.13 1.76
CA GLY A 28 20.22 18.72 0.46
C GLY A 28 20.36 20.22 0.62
N ARG A 29 21.42 20.74 0.02
CA ARG A 29 21.98 22.06 0.23
C ARG A 29 20.96 23.16 -0.09
N ARG A 30 20.92 24.20 0.77
CA ARG A 30 20.20 25.46 0.56
C ARG A 30 20.36 25.94 -0.89
N LEU A 31 19.26 26.28 -1.56
CA LEU A 31 19.30 27.22 -2.66
C LEU A 31 18.23 28.30 -2.49
N GLY A 32 18.70 29.52 -2.24
CA GLY A 32 18.02 30.77 -2.56
C GLY A 32 16.84 31.20 -1.68
N SER A 33 17.08 32.20 -0.84
CA SER A 33 16.15 33.24 -0.35
C SER A 33 14.89 33.37 -1.22
N THR A 34 13.67 33.34 -0.66
CA THR A 34 13.11 34.46 0.11
C THR A 34 11.95 33.95 0.98
N GLU A 35 12.07 34.25 2.27
CA GLU A 35 11.07 34.54 3.30
C GLU A 35 9.67 33.86 3.30
N GLU A 36 9.40 33.31 4.49
CA GLU A 36 8.10 33.24 5.21
C GLU A 36 7.34 31.90 5.27
N THR A 37 7.38 31.35 6.49
CA THR A 37 6.39 30.52 7.20
C THR A 37 6.13 29.06 6.80
N GLY A 38 6.34 28.19 7.79
CA GLY A 38 5.71 26.87 7.86
C GLY A 38 6.72 25.73 7.96
N ASP A 39 6.90 25.22 9.17
CA ASP A 39 7.51 23.94 9.52
C ASP A 39 7.34 22.89 8.39
N ARG A 40 8.40 22.62 7.62
CA ARG A 40 8.37 21.71 6.46
C ARG A 40 8.38 20.25 6.92
N SER A 41 7.30 19.86 7.60
CA SER A 41 6.95 18.48 7.85
C SER A 41 6.49 17.86 6.54
N LEU A 42 6.96 16.64 6.22
CA LEU A 42 6.51 15.88 5.05
C LEU A 42 5.01 15.57 5.21
N TRP A 43 4.18 16.49 4.74
CA TRP A 43 2.72 16.40 4.84
C TRP A 43 2.19 15.43 3.79
N PHE A 44 1.20 14.62 4.18
CA PHE A 44 0.55 13.70 3.25
C PHE A 44 -0.41 14.51 2.35
N PRO A 45 -0.13 14.64 1.04
CA PRO A 45 -0.90 15.55 0.20
C PRO A 45 -2.33 15.06 0.08
N SER A 46 -3.28 15.94 0.41
CA SER A 46 -4.72 15.69 0.30
C SER A 46 -5.31 16.31 -0.98
N ASP A 47 -4.54 17.16 -1.67
CA ASP A 47 -4.95 17.87 -2.87
C ASP A 47 -4.01 17.64 -4.07
N LEU A 48 -4.54 17.76 -5.29
CA LEU A 48 -3.77 17.63 -6.55
C LEU A 48 -2.69 18.72 -6.68
N ALA A 49 -2.95 19.90 -6.12
CA ALA A 49 -1.97 21.00 -6.10
C ALA A 49 -0.75 20.66 -5.22
N GLU A 50 -0.96 20.14 -4.02
CA GLU A 50 0.11 19.71 -3.10
C GLU A 50 0.92 18.55 -3.68
N LEU A 51 0.26 17.66 -4.42
CA LEU A 51 0.88 16.53 -5.08
C LEU A 51 1.80 16.97 -6.23
N ARG A 52 1.45 18.07 -6.91
CA ARG A 52 2.25 18.70 -7.95
C ARG A 52 3.47 19.41 -7.36
N GLU A 53 3.30 20.14 -6.26
CA GLU A 53 4.39 20.80 -5.53
C GLU A 53 5.38 19.79 -4.95
N LEU A 54 4.87 18.71 -4.33
CA LEU A 54 5.69 17.59 -3.87
C LEU A 54 6.43 16.91 -5.03
N SER A 55 5.77 16.73 -6.18
CA SER A 55 6.40 16.18 -7.37
C SER A 55 7.51 17.07 -7.93
N GLU A 56 7.37 18.40 -7.90
CA GLU A 56 8.43 19.32 -8.33
C GLU A 56 9.62 19.29 -7.38
N VAL A 57 9.36 19.32 -6.06
CA VAL A 57 10.41 19.22 -5.04
C VAL A 57 11.17 17.89 -5.14
N LEU A 58 10.46 16.76 -5.28
CA LEU A 58 11.07 15.43 -5.46
C LEU A 58 11.83 15.31 -6.78
N ARG A 59 11.38 15.99 -7.84
CA ARG A 59 12.04 15.97 -9.15
C ARG A 59 13.34 16.78 -9.15
N GLU A 60 13.39 17.88 -8.41
CA GLU A 60 14.63 18.63 -8.20
C GLU A 60 15.61 17.83 -7.31
N TYR A 61 15.11 17.21 -6.23
CA TYR A 61 15.91 16.33 -5.34
C TYR A 61 16.43 15.07 -6.04
N ARG A 62 15.68 14.55 -7.02
CA ARG A 62 16.07 13.39 -7.83
C ARG A 62 17.38 13.63 -8.60
N LYS A 63 17.73 14.88 -8.94
CA LYS A 63 18.99 15.19 -9.64
C LYS A 63 20.23 14.86 -8.80
N GLU A 64 20.14 14.97 -7.48
CA GLU A 64 21.26 14.68 -6.57
C GLU A 64 21.17 13.29 -5.92
N HIS A 65 19.98 12.80 -5.58
CA HIS A 65 19.81 11.53 -4.84
C HIS A 65 18.62 10.67 -5.31
N GLN A 66 18.65 10.22 -6.57
CA GLN A 66 17.60 9.38 -7.18
C GLN A 66 17.23 8.11 -6.38
N ALA A 67 18.21 7.42 -5.80
CA ALA A 67 17.96 6.17 -5.04
C ALA A 67 17.17 6.41 -3.74
N TYR A 68 17.38 7.56 -3.10
CA TYR A 68 16.74 7.88 -1.83
C TYR A 68 15.25 8.26 -2.03
N VAL A 69 14.96 9.10 -3.03
CA VAL A 69 13.59 9.44 -3.44
C VAL A 69 12.81 8.18 -3.81
N PHE A 70 13.44 7.26 -4.54
CA PHE A 70 12.85 5.98 -4.90
C PHE A 70 12.55 5.12 -3.66
N LEU A 71 13.48 4.97 -2.72
CA LEU A 71 13.27 4.21 -1.47
C LEU A 71 12.17 4.82 -0.59
N LEU A 72 12.13 6.15 -0.46
CA LEU A 72 11.10 6.84 0.31
C LEU A 72 9.71 6.65 -0.32
N PHE A 73 9.61 6.76 -1.64
CA PHE A 73 8.36 6.50 -2.36
C PHE A 73 7.91 5.05 -2.17
N CYS A 74 8.81 4.08 -2.40
CA CYS A 74 8.51 2.65 -2.25
C CYS A 74 8.06 2.30 -0.83
N SER A 75 8.72 2.82 0.20
CA SER A 75 8.35 2.57 1.59
C SER A 75 7.00 3.18 1.95
N ALA A 76 6.73 4.44 1.57
CA ALA A 76 5.44 5.09 1.80
C ALA A 76 4.29 4.36 1.08
N TYR A 77 4.55 3.89 -0.14
CA TYR A 77 3.58 3.12 -0.91
C TYR A 77 3.26 1.78 -0.25
N LEU A 78 4.30 1.00 0.07
CA LEU A 78 4.15 -0.30 0.73
C LEU A 78 3.45 -0.17 2.08
N TYR A 79 3.73 0.90 2.82
CA TYR A 79 3.04 1.20 4.07
C TYR A 79 1.55 1.43 3.84
N LYS A 80 1.16 2.34 2.94
CA LYS A 80 -0.26 2.56 2.64
C LYS A 80 -0.96 1.30 2.16
N GLN A 81 -0.33 0.57 1.25
CA GLN A 81 -0.91 -0.61 0.63
C GLN A 81 -0.99 -1.78 1.62
N GLY A 82 0.04 -1.97 2.44
CA GLY A 82 0.12 -3.00 3.47
C GLY A 82 -0.87 -2.78 4.62
N PHE A 83 -1.01 -1.52 5.05
CA PHE A 83 -1.97 -1.12 6.09
C PHE A 83 -3.35 -0.76 5.56
N ALA A 84 -3.63 -1.04 4.28
CA ALA A 84 -4.98 -0.90 3.74
C ALA A 84 -5.53 0.55 3.81
N ILE A 85 -4.65 1.57 3.82
CA ILE A 85 -5.03 2.96 3.99
C ILE A 85 -5.57 3.51 2.66
N PRO A 86 -6.81 4.03 2.60
CA PRO A 86 -7.36 4.65 1.40
C PRO A 86 -6.55 5.88 1.00
N GLY A 87 -6.36 6.09 -0.31
CA GLY A 87 -5.55 7.19 -0.86
C GLY A 87 -4.18 6.78 -1.42
N SER A 88 -3.98 5.51 -1.76
CA SER A 88 -2.85 5.04 -2.57
C SER A 88 -2.94 5.48 -4.04
N SER A 89 -4.14 5.80 -4.54
CA SER A 89 -4.35 6.31 -5.90
C SER A 89 -3.55 7.59 -6.19
N PHE A 90 -3.41 8.47 -5.20
CA PHE A 90 -2.58 9.68 -5.30
C PHE A 90 -1.10 9.34 -5.52
N LEU A 91 -0.58 8.31 -4.85
CA LEU A 91 0.79 7.85 -5.03
C LEU A 91 1.01 7.25 -6.42
N ASN A 92 0.00 6.58 -7.01
CA ASN A 92 0.09 6.09 -8.39
C ASN A 92 0.27 7.24 -9.39
N VAL A 93 -0.50 8.32 -9.22
CA VAL A 93 -0.37 9.53 -10.06
C VAL A 93 1.01 10.16 -9.88
N LEU A 94 1.47 10.26 -8.63
CA LEU A 94 2.80 10.79 -8.28
C LEU A 94 3.93 9.96 -8.91
N ALA A 95 3.84 8.63 -8.89
CA ALA A 95 4.79 7.75 -9.58
C ALA A 95 4.82 7.98 -11.09
N GLY A 96 3.66 8.16 -11.72
CA GLY A 96 3.56 8.49 -13.15
C GLY A 96 4.22 9.84 -13.46
N ALA A 97 4.03 10.84 -12.60
CA ALA A 97 4.64 12.16 -12.75
C ALA A 97 6.16 12.15 -12.52
N LEU A 98 6.65 11.35 -11.56
CA LEU A 98 8.07 11.28 -11.18
C LEU A 98 8.89 10.40 -12.12
N PHE A 99 8.43 9.19 -12.40
CA PHE A 99 9.19 8.16 -13.13
C PHE A 99 8.75 8.00 -14.59
N GLY A 100 7.70 8.72 -14.99
CA GLY A 100 7.05 8.58 -16.29
C GLY A 100 5.95 7.51 -16.28
N PRO A 101 5.07 7.52 -17.28
CA PRO A 101 3.87 6.67 -17.29
C PRO A 101 4.21 5.17 -17.31
N TRP A 102 5.16 4.74 -18.13
CA TRP A 102 5.52 3.31 -18.27
C TRP A 102 6.29 2.77 -17.06
N LEU A 103 7.31 3.51 -16.60
CA LEU A 103 8.12 3.10 -15.47
C LEU A 103 7.33 3.20 -14.16
N GLY A 104 6.52 4.25 -14.01
CA GLY A 104 5.61 4.44 -12.89
C GLY A 104 4.56 3.34 -12.82
N LEU A 105 3.97 2.93 -13.94
CA LEU A 105 3.03 1.81 -13.99
C LEU A 105 3.69 0.50 -13.55
N LEU A 106 4.84 0.15 -14.11
CA LEU A 106 5.55 -1.08 -13.75
C LEU A 106 5.92 -1.08 -12.26
N LEU A 107 6.42 0.05 -11.77
CA LEU A 107 6.76 0.21 -10.36
C LEU A 107 5.52 0.06 -9.47
N CYS A 108 4.43 0.76 -9.78
CA CYS A 108 3.18 0.67 -9.04
C CYS A 108 2.61 -0.75 -9.04
N CYS A 109 2.64 -1.49 -10.16
CA CYS A 109 2.22 -2.89 -10.20
C CYS A 109 3.02 -3.77 -9.24
N VAL A 110 4.37 -3.64 -9.27
CA VAL A 110 5.25 -4.40 -8.37
C VAL A 110 4.99 -4.04 -6.91
N LEU A 111 4.95 -2.74 -6.59
CA LEU A 111 4.69 -2.25 -5.23
C LEU A 111 3.30 -2.66 -4.72
N THR A 112 2.28 -2.60 -5.58
CA THR A 112 0.91 -3.02 -5.26
C THR A 112 0.87 -4.50 -4.94
N SER A 113 1.53 -5.33 -5.76
CA SER A 113 1.56 -6.78 -5.57
C SER A 113 2.31 -7.17 -4.29
N VAL A 114 3.47 -6.55 -4.03
CA VAL A 114 4.24 -6.77 -2.80
C VAL A 114 3.47 -6.26 -1.57
N GLY A 115 2.86 -5.08 -1.65
CA GLY A 115 2.06 -4.51 -0.56
C GLY A 115 0.81 -5.33 -0.24
N ALA A 116 0.09 -5.81 -1.27
CA ALA A 116 -1.06 -6.69 -1.11
C ALA A 116 -0.65 -8.04 -0.50
N THR A 117 0.50 -8.58 -0.90
CA THR A 117 1.07 -9.82 -0.31
C THR A 117 1.42 -9.61 1.16
N CYS A 118 2.00 -8.47 1.51
CA CYS A 118 2.29 -8.11 2.90
C CYS A 118 0.99 -8.01 3.72
N CYS A 119 -0.03 -7.33 3.18
CA CYS A 119 -1.35 -7.22 3.80
C CYS A 119 -2.01 -8.60 4.00
N TYR A 120 -1.92 -9.48 2.98
CA TYR A 120 -2.40 -10.85 3.04
C TYR A 120 -1.72 -11.63 4.18
N LEU A 121 -0.38 -11.55 4.29
CA LEU A 121 0.36 -12.22 5.36
C LEU A 121 -0.04 -11.68 6.74
N LEU A 122 -0.14 -10.36 6.87
CA LEU A 122 -0.54 -9.70 8.10
C LEU A 122 -1.95 -10.14 8.53
N SER A 123 -2.89 -10.20 7.59
CA SER A 123 -4.25 -10.69 7.83
C SER A 123 -4.30 -12.19 8.11
N SER A 124 -3.44 -12.99 7.47
CA SER A 124 -3.35 -14.43 7.73
C SER A 124 -2.92 -14.72 9.17
N ILE A 125 -1.92 -13.98 9.67
CA ILE A 125 -1.37 -14.15 11.02
C ILE A 125 -2.33 -13.58 12.07
N PHE A 126 -2.84 -12.37 11.86
CA PHE A 126 -3.58 -11.63 12.89
C PHE A 126 -5.10 -11.61 12.66
N GLY A 127 -5.54 -11.43 11.40
CA GLY A 127 -6.94 -11.30 11.01
C GLY A 127 -7.73 -12.61 11.09
N LYS A 128 -7.13 -13.73 10.68
CA LYS A 128 -7.83 -15.04 10.64
C LYS A 128 -8.35 -15.45 12.02
N GLN A 129 -7.54 -15.33 13.08
CA GLN A 129 -7.97 -15.69 14.43
C GLN A 129 -9.06 -14.77 14.97
N LEU A 130 -8.98 -13.47 14.65
CA LEU A 130 -9.92 -12.48 15.16
C LEU A 130 -11.29 -12.62 14.49
N VAL A 131 -11.31 -12.71 13.16
CA VAL A 131 -12.56 -12.73 12.40
C VAL A 131 -13.31 -14.05 12.58
N VAL A 132 -12.61 -15.18 12.69
CA VAL A 132 -13.23 -16.47 13.01
C VAL A 132 -13.86 -16.45 14.42
N SER A 133 -13.27 -15.74 15.37
CA SER A 133 -13.83 -15.63 16.73
C SER A 133 -15.06 -14.71 16.80
N TYR A 134 -15.13 -13.67 15.98
CA TYR A 134 -16.24 -12.71 16.01
C TYR A 134 -17.42 -13.11 15.10
N PHE A 135 -17.15 -13.73 13.94
CA PHE A 135 -18.17 -14.08 12.95
C PHE A 135 -17.94 -15.47 12.32
N PRO A 136 -17.97 -16.56 13.10
CA PRO A 136 -17.67 -17.90 12.61
C PRO A 136 -18.63 -18.35 11.50
N ASP A 137 -19.93 -18.13 11.64
CA ASP A 137 -20.94 -18.61 10.69
C ASP A 137 -20.85 -17.96 9.31
N LYS A 138 -20.61 -16.63 9.27
CA LYS A 138 -20.46 -15.90 8.01
C LYS A 138 -19.18 -16.32 7.28
N VAL A 139 -18.07 -16.49 8.04
CA VAL A 139 -16.80 -16.95 7.48
C VAL A 139 -16.94 -18.36 6.91
N ALA A 140 -17.59 -19.28 7.62
CA ALA A 140 -17.81 -20.64 7.15
C ALA A 140 -18.66 -20.69 5.88
N LEU A 141 -19.71 -19.86 5.79
CA LEU A 141 -20.55 -19.76 4.59
C LEU A 141 -19.75 -19.25 3.38
N LEU A 142 -18.96 -18.19 3.58
CA LEU A 142 -18.10 -17.63 2.53
C LEU A 142 -17.00 -18.61 2.10
N GLN A 143 -16.38 -19.32 3.05
CA GLN A 143 -15.39 -20.37 2.77
C GLN A 143 -16.01 -21.50 1.94
N ARG A 144 -17.23 -21.94 2.26
CA ARG A 144 -17.94 -22.95 1.45
C ARG A 144 -18.22 -22.46 0.02
N LYS A 145 -18.70 -21.23 -0.16
CA LYS A 145 -18.90 -20.65 -1.50
C LYS A 145 -17.61 -20.55 -2.30
N VAL A 146 -16.51 -20.21 -1.62
CA VAL A 146 -15.17 -20.18 -2.22
C VAL A 146 -14.71 -21.59 -2.63
N GLU A 147 -14.94 -22.59 -1.78
CA GLU A 147 -14.64 -23.99 -2.05
C GLU A 147 -15.42 -24.52 -3.27
N GLU A 148 -16.72 -24.22 -3.34
CA GLU A 148 -17.60 -24.56 -4.46
C GLU A 148 -17.19 -23.90 -5.77
N ASN A 149 -16.61 -22.69 -5.71
CA ASN A 149 -16.21 -21.90 -6.89
C ASN A 149 -14.69 -21.84 -7.07
N LYS A 150 -13.93 -22.81 -6.55
CA LYS A 150 -12.46 -22.83 -6.63
C LYS A 150 -11.89 -22.63 -8.03
N ASN A 151 -12.56 -23.17 -9.05
CA ASN A 151 -12.11 -23.10 -10.45
C ASN A 151 -12.27 -21.70 -11.05
N SER A 152 -13.23 -20.90 -10.59
CA SER A 152 -13.52 -19.55 -11.08
C SER A 152 -13.08 -18.45 -10.12
N LEU A 153 -12.43 -18.81 -9.01
CA LEU A 153 -12.09 -17.89 -7.94
C LEU A 153 -11.13 -16.78 -8.37
N PHE A 154 -10.17 -17.10 -9.23
CA PHE A 154 -9.28 -16.10 -9.84
C PHE A 154 -10.07 -15.07 -10.67
N PHE A 155 -10.99 -15.53 -11.53
CA PHE A 155 -11.84 -14.64 -12.33
C PHE A 155 -12.79 -13.83 -11.47
N PHE A 156 -13.31 -14.42 -10.39
CA PHE A 156 -14.16 -13.72 -9.43
C PHE A 156 -13.41 -12.59 -8.71
N LEU A 157 -12.20 -12.86 -8.21
CA LEU A 157 -11.35 -11.84 -7.60
C LEU A 157 -10.96 -10.74 -8.58
N LEU A 158 -10.61 -11.11 -9.82
CA LEU A 158 -10.31 -10.16 -10.88
C LEU A 158 -11.53 -9.28 -11.18
N PHE A 159 -12.72 -9.88 -11.32
CA PHE A 159 -13.97 -9.15 -11.52
C PHE A 159 -14.24 -8.17 -10.38
N LEU A 160 -14.06 -8.58 -9.12
CA LEU A 160 -14.22 -7.71 -7.96
C LEU A 160 -13.22 -6.56 -7.88
N ARG A 161 -12.05 -6.67 -8.54
CA ARG A 161 -11.06 -5.59 -8.64
C ARG A 161 -11.37 -4.63 -9.78
N LEU A 162 -11.78 -5.18 -10.93
CA LEU A 162 -12.19 -4.39 -12.10
C LEU A 162 -13.46 -3.58 -11.82
N PHE A 163 -14.37 -4.11 -11.02
CA PHE A 163 -15.54 -3.38 -10.53
C PHE A 163 -15.21 -2.70 -9.20
N PRO A 164 -15.17 -1.36 -9.13
CA PRO A 164 -14.74 -0.61 -7.94
C PRO A 164 -15.73 -0.67 -6.75
N MET A 165 -16.69 -1.60 -6.78
CA MET A 165 -17.67 -1.81 -5.72
C MET A 165 -17.02 -2.32 -4.42
N THR A 166 -15.99 -3.15 -4.52
CA THR A 166 -15.30 -3.70 -3.35
C THR A 166 -13.94 -3.02 -3.17
N PRO A 167 -13.65 -2.44 -2.00
CA PRO A 167 -12.35 -1.84 -1.76
C PRO A 167 -11.22 -2.88 -1.85
N ASN A 168 -10.13 -2.54 -2.53
CA ASN A 168 -8.96 -3.41 -2.67
C ASN A 168 -8.41 -3.89 -1.32
N TRP A 169 -8.43 -3.02 -0.31
CA TRP A 169 -8.00 -3.37 1.04
C TRP A 169 -8.83 -4.50 1.66
N PHE A 170 -10.14 -4.51 1.40
CA PHE A 170 -11.06 -5.51 1.93
C PHE A 170 -10.80 -6.88 1.29
N LEU A 171 -10.52 -6.92 -0.02
CA LEU A 171 -10.13 -8.14 -0.72
C LEU A 171 -8.81 -8.70 -0.17
N ASN A 172 -7.82 -7.84 0.05
CA ASN A 172 -6.52 -8.25 0.60
C ASN A 172 -6.64 -8.81 2.02
N LEU A 173 -7.51 -8.22 2.85
CA LEU A 173 -7.77 -8.68 4.22
C LEU A 173 -8.59 -9.98 4.25
N SER A 174 -9.59 -10.11 3.38
CA SER A 174 -10.51 -11.26 3.37
C SER A 174 -9.92 -12.50 2.71
N ALA A 175 -9.05 -12.36 1.70
CA ALA A 175 -8.44 -13.47 1.00
C ALA A 175 -7.82 -14.57 1.90
N PRO A 176 -6.99 -14.26 2.91
CA PRO A 176 -6.43 -15.28 3.79
C PRO A 176 -7.45 -15.88 4.76
N ILE A 177 -8.49 -15.14 5.11
CA ILE A 177 -9.58 -15.62 5.98
C ILE A 177 -10.42 -16.66 5.22
N LEU A 178 -10.58 -16.46 3.91
CA LEU A 178 -11.29 -17.36 3.01
C LEU A 178 -10.43 -18.56 2.51
N ASN A 179 -9.18 -18.68 2.98
CA ASN A 179 -8.20 -19.67 2.52
C ASN A 179 -7.97 -19.65 0.99
N ILE A 180 -7.97 -18.47 0.39
CA ILE A 180 -7.63 -18.30 -1.02
C ILE A 180 -6.12 -18.55 -1.21
N PRO A 181 -5.69 -19.35 -2.20
CA PRO A 181 -4.27 -19.57 -2.45
C PRO A 181 -3.56 -18.27 -2.82
N MET A 182 -2.41 -18.02 -2.17
CA MET A 182 -1.60 -16.80 -2.34
C MET A 182 -1.25 -16.54 -3.82
N VAL A 183 -1.00 -17.58 -4.60
CA VAL A 183 -0.64 -17.46 -6.03
C VAL A 183 -1.78 -16.83 -6.84
N GLN A 184 -3.02 -17.31 -6.67
CA GLN A 184 -4.18 -16.76 -7.39
C GLN A 184 -4.45 -15.31 -6.98
N PHE A 185 -4.29 -15.02 -5.69
CA PHE A 185 -4.41 -13.67 -5.17
C PHE A 185 -3.34 -12.73 -5.74
N PHE A 186 -2.07 -13.16 -5.77
CA PHE A 186 -0.96 -12.38 -6.31
C PHE A 186 -1.17 -12.02 -7.79
N PHE A 187 -1.53 -13.01 -8.62
CA PHE A 187 -1.83 -12.74 -10.04
C PHE A 187 -3.06 -11.85 -10.22
N SER A 188 -4.06 -11.99 -9.36
CA SER A 188 -5.26 -11.13 -9.40
C SER A 188 -4.91 -9.68 -9.10
N VAL A 189 -4.00 -9.41 -8.15
CA VAL A 189 -3.48 -8.07 -7.84
C VAL A 189 -2.59 -7.54 -8.96
N LEU A 190 -1.79 -8.41 -9.57
CA LEU A 190 -0.86 -8.00 -10.63
C LEU A 190 -1.60 -7.57 -11.90
N ILE A 191 -2.74 -8.21 -12.19
CA ILE A 191 -3.52 -8.01 -13.42
C ILE A 191 -4.67 -7.00 -13.23
N GLY A 192 -5.31 -6.98 -12.05
CA GLY A 192 -6.48 -6.14 -11.74
C GLY A 192 -6.15 -4.97 -10.83
#